data_AF-A0A7J7I3K7-F1
#
_entry.id   AF-A0A7J7I3K7-F1
#
_cell.length_a   1.000
_cell.length_b   1.000
_cell.length_c   1.000
_cell.angle_alpha   90.00
_cell.angle_beta   90.00
_cell.angle_gamma   90.00
#
_symmetry.space_group_name_H-M   'P 1'
#
loop_
_entity.id
_entity.type
_entity.pdbx_description
1 polymer ?
#
loop_
_entity_poly.entity_id
_entity_poly.type
_entity_poly.pdbx_seq_one_letter_code
_entity_poly.pdbx_strand_id
1 'polypeptide(L)'
;MDSKQSKMNILMLPFLAHGHITPFLELAKKLSRKNFHIYFCSTPINLKSIKKRITEMYSLSIELVEIHLPSLPELPPHYHTTNGLPIHLNSTLQKAFEMASPNFSNILKTLSPDLVIYDFLPSWAQPIASTYNISAVQLMTSGAMIVSFCHHMIKHPGVEFPFPAIQLQEFHDKRFRRTIEKFSKASKEKLVTAVNNDQPPPCNFELFNTFRELEGKYIDYQSVIGEKRVVPVGPLVQGVVDDENEHSEIIQWLDNKGESSTVFVSFGSEYFMSKEEIEEIAHGLELSNVNFIWVVRFPMGEKVEVEETLPKGFIDRVGERGLVVEGWAPQARILAHSSTGGFVSHCGWNSTLESLFYGVPIVAIPMNLEQPLNAKLVEEFGVAVEVNRDINGRLNREEIAQVIRKVVVEKSGEDIRIKAKNFGEKIRMKGDEEIDKAVEVLLQLCKDSKLLQN
;
A
#
# COMPACT_ATOMS: atom_id res chain seq x y z
N MET A 1 29.55 -1.99 -32.38
CA MET A 1 28.93 -3.33 -32.26
C MET A 1 28.48 -3.44 -30.82
N ASP A 2 27.25 -3.00 -30.54
CA ASP A 2 26.69 -3.08 -29.20
C ASP A 2 26.45 -4.54 -28.84
N SER A 3 27.14 -5.02 -27.82
CA SER A 3 26.83 -6.30 -27.20
C SER A 3 25.38 -6.23 -26.71
N LYS A 4 24.45 -6.96 -27.33
CA LYS A 4 23.09 -7.16 -26.82
C LYS A 4 23.21 -7.65 -25.38
N GLN A 5 22.98 -6.75 -24.41
CA GLN A 5 22.98 -7.10 -23.00
C GLN A 5 21.81 -8.08 -22.80
N SER A 6 22.12 -9.31 -22.39
CA SER A 6 21.12 -10.37 -22.16
C SER A 6 20.05 -9.85 -21.20
N LYS A 7 18.78 -9.97 -21.62
CA LYS A 7 17.61 -9.61 -20.82
C LYS A 7 17.62 -10.47 -19.54
N MET A 8 17.46 -9.83 -18.38
CA MET A 8 17.43 -10.53 -17.09
C MET A 8 15.99 -10.86 -16.70
N ASN A 9 15.77 -12.09 -16.23
CA ASN A 9 14.48 -12.62 -15.84
C ASN A 9 14.28 -12.48 -14.33
N ILE A 10 13.26 -11.75 -13.91
CA ILE A 10 12.90 -11.58 -12.49
C ILE A 10 11.57 -12.26 -12.24
N LEU A 11 11.50 -13.09 -11.20
CA LEU A 11 10.23 -13.55 -10.67
C LEU A 11 9.78 -12.66 -9.50
N MET A 12 8.53 -12.21 -9.54
CA MET A 12 7.91 -11.40 -8.49
C MET A 12 6.85 -12.21 -7.74
N LEU A 13 6.92 -12.22 -6.40
CA LEU A 13 5.98 -12.91 -5.52
C LEU A 13 5.41 -11.96 -4.45
N PRO A 14 4.38 -11.15 -4.76
CA PRO A 14 3.65 -10.36 -3.78
C PRO A 14 2.83 -11.24 -2.81
N PHE A 15 2.49 -10.71 -1.63
CA PHE A 15 1.41 -11.30 -0.82
C PHE A 15 0.05 -11.14 -1.52
N LEU A 16 -0.92 -11.99 -1.20
CA LEU A 16 -2.19 -12.16 -1.92
C LEU A 16 -3.22 -11.03 -1.69
N ALA A 17 -2.77 -9.88 -1.19
CA ALA A 17 -3.57 -8.71 -0.92
C ALA A 17 -3.34 -7.61 -1.97
N HIS A 18 -4.39 -6.86 -2.32
CA HIS A 18 -4.30 -5.84 -3.37
C HIS A 18 -3.35 -4.68 -2.99
N GLY A 19 -3.22 -4.41 -1.69
CA GLY A 19 -2.23 -3.46 -1.14
C GLY A 19 -0.79 -3.86 -1.42
N HIS A 20 -0.51 -5.15 -1.67
CA HIS A 20 0.81 -5.67 -1.98
C HIS A 20 0.98 -5.90 -3.48
N ILE A 21 -0.03 -6.49 -4.13
CA ILE A 21 -0.01 -6.78 -5.57
C ILE A 21 0.15 -5.50 -6.40
N THR A 22 -0.51 -4.40 -6.03
CA THR A 22 -0.51 -3.16 -6.82
C THR A 22 0.90 -2.54 -6.91
N PRO A 23 1.62 -2.28 -5.80
CA PRO A 23 3.01 -1.80 -5.89
C PRO A 23 3.92 -2.74 -6.68
N PHE A 24 3.83 -4.06 -6.47
CA PHE A 24 4.61 -5.02 -7.24
C PHE A 24 4.34 -4.91 -8.74
N LEU A 25 3.08 -4.74 -9.15
CA LEU A 25 2.72 -4.60 -10.55
C LEU A 25 3.27 -3.29 -11.16
N GLU A 26 3.22 -2.19 -10.42
CA GLU A 26 3.79 -0.92 -10.88
C GLU A 26 5.33 -0.98 -10.95
N LEU A 27 5.99 -1.70 -10.04
CA LEU A 27 7.43 -1.98 -10.15
C LEU A 27 7.72 -2.85 -11.37
N ALA A 28 6.93 -3.90 -11.61
CA ALA A 28 7.08 -4.76 -12.79
C ALA A 28 7.00 -3.94 -14.09
N LYS A 29 6.01 -3.04 -14.20
CA LYS A 29 5.88 -2.13 -15.35
C LYS A 29 7.11 -1.24 -15.53
N LYS A 30 7.62 -0.63 -14.44
CA LYS A 30 8.81 0.22 -14.48
C LYS A 30 10.07 -0.57 -14.88
N LEU A 31 10.31 -1.74 -14.28
CA LEU A 31 11.47 -2.59 -14.61
C LEU A 31 11.39 -3.20 -16.02
N SER A 32 10.19 -3.52 -16.51
CA SER A 32 10.02 -4.06 -17.87
C SER A 32 10.54 -3.12 -18.98
N ARG A 33 10.64 -1.81 -18.68
CA ARG A 33 11.21 -0.78 -19.56
C ARG A 33 12.74 -0.68 -19.48
N LYS A 34 13.37 -1.36 -18.52
CA LYS A 34 14.80 -1.28 -18.19
C LYS A 34 15.56 -2.59 -18.48
N ASN A 35 15.15 -3.31 -19.54
CA ASN A 35 15.72 -4.58 -20.00
C ASN A 35 15.54 -5.78 -19.04
N PHE A 36 14.46 -5.77 -18.25
CA PHE A 36 14.02 -6.93 -17.48
C PHE A 36 12.81 -7.61 -18.12
N HIS A 37 12.77 -8.94 -18.03
CA HIS A 37 11.56 -9.72 -18.25
C HIS A 37 11.02 -10.13 -16.88
N ILE A 38 9.71 -9.99 -16.67
CA ILE A 38 9.09 -10.19 -15.37
C ILE A 38 8.14 -11.38 -15.44
N TYR A 39 8.35 -12.36 -14.57
CA TYR A 39 7.38 -13.38 -14.21
C TYR A 39 6.60 -12.89 -12.99
N PHE A 40 5.35 -12.47 -13.18
CA PHE A 40 4.50 -11.98 -12.10
C PHE A 40 3.68 -13.12 -11.51
N CYS A 41 4.07 -13.59 -10.32
CA CYS A 41 3.49 -14.78 -9.71
C CYS A 41 2.38 -14.45 -8.70
N SER A 42 1.17 -14.99 -8.90
CA SER A 42 0.07 -14.88 -7.92
C SER A 42 -0.99 -15.96 -8.14
N THR A 43 -2.05 -15.95 -7.32
CA THR A 43 -3.17 -16.87 -7.45
C THR A 43 -4.01 -16.56 -8.71
N PRO A 44 -4.69 -17.56 -9.30
CA PRO A 44 -5.51 -17.33 -10.50
C PRO A 44 -6.55 -16.21 -10.35
N ILE A 45 -7.18 -16.09 -9.17
CA ILE A 45 -8.18 -15.05 -8.90
C ILE A 45 -7.57 -13.63 -8.88
N ASN A 46 -6.37 -13.47 -8.33
CA ASN A 46 -5.63 -12.20 -8.32
C ASN A 46 -5.10 -11.86 -9.72
N LEU A 47 -4.57 -12.85 -10.45
CA LEU A 47 -4.10 -12.64 -11.82
C LEU A 47 -5.23 -12.21 -12.75
N LYS A 48 -6.42 -12.80 -12.58
CA LYS A 48 -7.63 -12.37 -13.30
C LYS A 48 -7.98 -10.91 -13.03
N SER A 49 -7.84 -10.42 -11.79
CA SER A 49 -8.18 -9.02 -11.44
C SER A 49 -7.19 -8.01 -12.02
N ILE A 50 -5.91 -8.35 -12.11
CA ILE A 50 -4.87 -7.45 -12.65
C ILE A 50 -4.66 -7.56 -14.15
N LYS A 51 -5.15 -8.61 -14.81
CA LYS A 51 -4.93 -8.84 -16.25
C LYS A 51 -5.29 -7.63 -17.10
N LYS A 52 -6.40 -6.94 -16.79
CA LYS A 52 -6.83 -5.72 -17.51
C LYS A 52 -5.85 -4.54 -17.38
N ARG A 53 -4.97 -4.56 -16.38
CA ARG A 53 -3.96 -3.52 -16.12
C ARG A 53 -2.64 -3.77 -16.84
N ILE A 54 -2.49 -4.92 -17.52
CA ILE A 54 -1.34 -5.26 -18.35
C ILE A 54 -1.75 -5.04 -19.81
N THR A 55 -1.55 -3.81 -20.28
CA THR A 55 -1.83 -3.40 -21.66
C THR A 55 -0.87 -4.09 -22.64
N GLU A 56 -1.15 -4.00 -23.95
CA GLU A 56 -0.29 -4.54 -25.02
C GLU A 56 1.16 -4.07 -24.91
N MET A 57 1.39 -2.85 -24.41
CA MET A 57 2.74 -2.32 -24.13
C MET A 57 3.59 -3.23 -23.23
N TYR A 58 2.99 -3.93 -22.27
CA TYR A 58 3.72 -4.73 -21.28
C TYR A 58 3.64 -6.23 -21.54
N SER A 59 2.75 -6.69 -22.42
CA SER A 59 2.42 -8.12 -22.60
C SER A 59 3.63 -8.98 -23.03
N LEU A 60 4.59 -8.39 -23.74
CA LEU A 60 5.83 -9.07 -24.16
C LEU A 60 6.92 -9.12 -23.07
N SER A 61 6.76 -8.35 -21.99
CA SER A 61 7.79 -8.23 -20.94
C SER A 61 7.29 -8.62 -19.55
N ILE A 62 5.98 -8.79 -19.35
CA ILE A 62 5.38 -9.28 -18.12
C ILE A 62 4.55 -10.53 -18.44
N GLU A 63 5.01 -11.68 -17.96
CA GLU A 63 4.31 -12.95 -18.03
C GLU A 63 3.64 -13.26 -16.69
N LEU A 64 2.35 -13.66 -16.72
CA LEU A 64 1.62 -14.01 -15.51
C LEU A 64 1.82 -15.49 -15.17
N VAL A 65 2.22 -15.78 -13.93
CA VAL A 65 2.53 -17.14 -13.48
C VAL A 65 1.63 -17.53 -12.32
N GLU A 66 0.85 -18.60 -12.50
CA GLU A 66 -0.09 -19.05 -11.48
C GLU A 66 0.59 -19.86 -10.37
N ILE A 67 0.42 -19.43 -9.12
CA ILE A 67 0.68 -20.26 -7.93
C ILE A 67 -0.66 -20.75 -7.37
N HIS A 68 -0.82 -22.06 -7.34
CA HIS A 68 -2.03 -22.70 -6.82
C HIS A 68 -1.89 -22.99 -5.33
N LEU A 69 -2.88 -22.56 -4.55
CA LEU A 69 -3.01 -22.88 -3.13
C LEU A 69 -3.85 -24.16 -2.96
N PRO A 70 -3.66 -24.92 -1.88
CA PRO A 70 -4.56 -26.02 -1.55
C PRO A 70 -5.98 -25.48 -1.33
N SER A 71 -6.98 -26.16 -1.90
CA SER A 71 -8.38 -25.86 -1.60
C SER A 71 -8.72 -26.45 -0.23
N LEU A 72 -9.02 -25.59 0.73
CA LEU A 72 -9.51 -26.00 2.05
C LEU A 72 -11.03 -25.87 2.10
N PRO A 73 -11.76 -26.62 2.95
CA PRO A 73 -13.23 -26.56 3.02
C PRO A 73 -13.79 -25.13 3.19
N GLU A 74 -13.11 -24.32 4.00
CA GLU A 74 -13.48 -22.92 4.28
C GLU A 74 -12.77 -21.92 3.35
N LEU A 75 -11.88 -22.38 2.46
CA LEU A 75 -11.07 -21.53 1.58
C LEU A 75 -11.03 -22.05 0.13
N PRO A 76 -12.16 -22.00 -0.58
CA PRO A 76 -12.24 -22.31 -2.01
C PRO A 76 -11.41 -21.32 -2.87
N PRO A 77 -11.14 -21.62 -4.15
CA PRO A 77 -10.25 -20.82 -5.00
C PRO A 77 -10.60 -19.33 -5.15
N HIS A 78 -11.89 -18.95 -5.06
CA HIS A 78 -12.30 -17.55 -5.12
C HIS A 78 -11.92 -16.75 -3.87
N TYR A 79 -11.58 -17.40 -2.77
CA TYR A 79 -11.05 -16.81 -1.54
C TYR A 79 -9.53 -16.88 -1.43
N HIS A 80 -8.82 -17.22 -2.51
CA HIS A 80 -7.35 -17.15 -2.57
C HIS A 80 -6.84 -15.71 -2.81
N THR A 81 -7.48 -14.74 -2.15
CA THR A 81 -7.22 -13.29 -2.20
C THR A 81 -7.79 -12.66 -0.91
N THR A 82 -7.28 -11.51 -0.48
CA THR A 82 -7.90 -10.76 0.63
C THR A 82 -9.13 -9.97 0.19
N ASN A 83 -9.29 -9.72 -1.11
CA ASN A 83 -10.43 -8.94 -1.61
C ASN A 83 -11.74 -9.69 -1.42
N GLY A 84 -12.62 -9.16 -0.57
CA GLY A 84 -13.88 -9.80 -0.22
C GLY A 84 -13.74 -11.01 0.71
N LEU A 85 -12.54 -11.24 1.28
CA LEU A 85 -12.33 -12.33 2.22
C LEU A 85 -12.89 -11.97 3.61
N PRO A 86 -13.73 -12.83 4.22
CA PRO A 86 -14.12 -12.66 5.60
C PRO A 86 -12.90 -12.59 6.54
N ILE A 87 -12.89 -11.62 7.46
CA ILE A 87 -11.73 -11.32 8.33
C ILE A 87 -11.23 -12.54 9.10
N HIS A 88 -12.15 -13.41 9.54
CA HIS A 88 -11.81 -14.64 10.29
C HIS A 88 -11.05 -15.68 9.46
N LEU A 89 -11.05 -15.59 8.13
CA LEU A 89 -10.33 -16.49 7.22
C LEU A 89 -8.93 -16.00 6.85
N ASN A 90 -8.51 -14.81 7.29
CA ASN A 90 -7.18 -14.27 6.97
C ASN A 90 -6.05 -15.21 7.39
N SER A 91 -6.13 -15.81 8.59
CA SER A 91 -5.12 -16.79 9.04
C SER A 91 -5.14 -18.08 8.22
N THR A 92 -6.33 -18.49 7.75
CA THR A 92 -6.50 -19.67 6.89
C THR A 92 -5.87 -19.43 5.51
N LEU A 93 -6.06 -18.23 4.94
CA LEU A 93 -5.39 -17.83 3.70
C LEU A 93 -3.87 -17.81 3.84
N GLN A 94 -3.33 -17.23 4.92
CA GLN A 94 -1.89 -17.23 5.18
C GLN A 94 -1.33 -18.66 5.28
N LYS A 95 -2.00 -19.55 6.00
CA LYS A 95 -1.61 -20.96 6.12
C LYS A 95 -1.67 -21.68 4.76
N ALA A 96 -2.72 -21.45 3.97
CA ALA A 96 -2.82 -22.03 2.63
C ALA A 96 -1.69 -21.54 1.72
N PHE A 97 -1.30 -20.27 1.82
CA PHE A 97 -0.18 -19.71 1.07
C PHE A 97 1.17 -20.32 1.51
N GLU A 98 1.38 -20.56 2.80
CA GLU A 98 2.55 -21.31 3.30
C GLU A 98 2.61 -22.74 2.77
N MET A 99 1.47 -23.43 2.72
CA MET A 99 1.36 -24.79 2.15
C MET A 99 1.66 -24.83 0.64
N ALA A 100 1.62 -23.69 -0.07
CA ALA A 100 1.95 -23.59 -1.48
C ALA A 100 3.46 -23.48 -1.77
N SER A 101 4.31 -23.48 -0.74
CA SER A 101 5.77 -23.43 -0.90
C SER A 101 6.37 -24.50 -1.84
N PRO A 102 5.91 -25.78 -1.89
CA PRO A 102 6.41 -26.74 -2.88
C PRO A 102 6.06 -26.36 -4.31
N ASN A 103 4.90 -25.74 -4.53
CA ASN A 103 4.48 -25.27 -5.85
C ASN A 103 5.39 -24.13 -6.32
N PHE A 104 5.75 -23.22 -5.42
CA PHE A 104 6.75 -22.18 -5.72
C PHE A 104 8.13 -22.77 -6.07
N SER A 105 8.58 -23.78 -5.33
CA SER A 105 9.84 -24.50 -5.64
C SER A 105 9.83 -25.06 -7.07
N ASN A 106 8.72 -25.66 -7.49
CA ASN A 106 8.55 -26.18 -8.85
C ASN A 106 8.54 -25.05 -9.91
N ILE A 107 7.93 -23.90 -9.60
CA ILE A 107 7.96 -22.72 -10.48
C ILE A 107 9.41 -22.25 -10.67
N LEU A 108 10.18 -22.09 -9.59
CA LEU A 108 11.58 -21.68 -9.69
C LEU A 108 12.43 -22.67 -10.49
N LYS A 109 12.26 -23.97 -10.26
CA LYS A 109 12.94 -25.02 -11.03
C LYS A 109 12.61 -24.96 -12.53
N THR A 110 11.36 -24.62 -12.88
CA THR A 110 10.89 -24.60 -14.27
C THR A 110 11.34 -23.35 -15.00
N LEU A 111 11.16 -22.18 -14.38
CA LEU A 111 11.44 -20.89 -15.00
C LEU A 111 12.92 -20.49 -14.89
N SER A 112 13.62 -20.98 -13.86
CA SER A 112 15.02 -20.64 -13.56
C SER A 112 15.32 -19.13 -13.69
N PRO A 113 14.59 -18.25 -12.96
CA PRO A 113 14.81 -16.80 -13.04
C PRO A 113 16.20 -16.41 -12.49
N ASP A 114 16.70 -15.25 -12.93
CA ASP A 114 17.98 -14.70 -12.47
C ASP A 114 17.87 -14.10 -11.05
N LEU A 115 16.66 -13.70 -10.63
CA LEU A 115 16.38 -13.05 -9.36
C LEU A 115 14.93 -13.26 -8.93
N VAL A 116 14.69 -13.36 -7.62
CA VAL A 116 13.36 -13.28 -7.02
C VAL A 116 13.18 -11.95 -6.27
N ILE A 117 12.12 -11.21 -6.56
CA ILE A 117 11.63 -10.12 -5.71
C ILE A 117 10.39 -10.64 -4.97
N TYR A 118 10.42 -10.67 -3.65
CA TYR A 118 9.35 -11.27 -2.85
C TYR A 118 8.88 -10.33 -1.74
N ASP A 119 7.64 -10.53 -1.31
CA ASP A 119 7.03 -9.79 -0.20
C ASP A 119 7.60 -10.23 1.17
N PHE A 120 7.43 -9.44 2.22
CA PHE A 120 7.94 -9.80 3.55
C PHE A 120 7.17 -10.95 4.23
N LEU A 121 5.94 -11.22 3.80
CA LEU A 121 5.08 -12.25 4.38
C LEU A 121 5.46 -13.71 4.01
N PRO A 122 5.74 -14.08 2.74
CA PRO A 122 6.21 -15.42 2.38
C PRO A 122 7.67 -15.64 2.78
N SER A 123 7.93 -15.78 4.09
CA SER A 123 9.27 -16.05 4.66
C SER A 123 9.99 -17.27 4.09
N TRP A 124 9.26 -18.18 3.44
CA TRP A 124 9.79 -19.37 2.76
C TRP A 124 10.40 -19.07 1.37
N ALA A 125 10.14 -17.91 0.77
CA ALA A 125 10.54 -17.62 -0.61
C ALA A 125 12.07 -17.56 -0.79
N GLN A 126 12.78 -16.81 0.07
CA GLN A 126 14.24 -16.70 0.02
C GLN A 126 14.96 -18.04 0.32
N PRO A 127 14.60 -18.80 1.37
CA PRO A 127 15.15 -20.14 1.60
C PRO A 127 15.00 -21.07 0.38
N ILE A 128 13.84 -21.07 -0.29
CA ILE A 128 13.61 -21.92 -1.46
C ILE A 128 14.39 -21.42 -2.68
N ALA A 129 14.44 -20.11 -2.94
CA ALA A 129 15.26 -19.57 -4.04
C ALA A 129 16.74 -19.95 -3.91
N SER A 130 17.23 -19.97 -2.67
CA SER A 130 18.60 -20.31 -2.35
C SER A 130 18.97 -21.76 -2.67
N THR A 131 18.04 -22.71 -2.60
CA THR A 131 18.32 -24.12 -2.98
C THR A 131 18.59 -24.29 -4.47
N TYR A 132 18.22 -23.29 -5.27
CA TYR A 132 18.48 -23.22 -6.72
C TYR A 132 19.58 -22.21 -7.07
N ASN A 133 20.33 -21.69 -6.08
CA ASN A 133 21.32 -20.63 -6.28
C ASN A 133 20.73 -19.39 -6.97
N ILE A 134 19.47 -19.05 -6.63
CA ILE A 134 18.77 -17.85 -7.12
C ILE A 134 18.80 -16.79 -6.03
N SER A 135 19.34 -15.62 -6.35
CA SER A 135 19.31 -14.47 -5.44
C SER A 135 17.87 -14.02 -5.19
N ALA A 136 17.60 -13.54 -3.97
CA ALA A 136 16.29 -13.04 -3.61
C ALA A 136 16.41 -11.71 -2.85
N VAL A 137 15.53 -10.76 -3.15
CA VAL A 137 15.45 -9.46 -2.48
C VAL A 137 14.02 -9.16 -2.06
N GLN A 138 13.86 -8.65 -0.84
CA GLN A 138 12.55 -8.33 -0.29
C GLN A 138 12.10 -6.96 -0.79
N LEU A 139 10.82 -6.83 -1.17
CA LEU A 139 10.16 -5.55 -1.39
C LEU A 139 9.19 -5.26 -0.25
N MET A 140 9.46 -4.17 0.48
CA MET A 140 8.56 -3.60 1.47
C MET A 140 7.55 -2.68 0.78
N THR A 141 6.27 -3.04 0.91
CA THR A 141 5.12 -2.28 0.41
C THR A 141 4.65 -1.23 1.42
N SER A 142 5.35 -1.07 2.55
CA SER A 142 5.16 -0.05 3.57
C SER A 142 6.30 0.98 3.57
N GLY A 143 6.11 2.09 4.30
CA GLY A 143 7.13 3.12 4.49
C GLY A 143 8.30 2.65 5.37
N ALA A 144 9.48 3.23 5.13
CA ALA A 144 10.70 2.94 5.89
C ALA A 144 10.57 3.30 7.37
N MET A 145 9.82 4.36 7.69
CA MET A 145 9.54 4.80 9.05
C MET A 145 8.89 3.69 9.86
N ILE A 146 7.81 3.07 9.38
CA ILE A 146 7.10 2.03 10.13
C ILE A 146 8.00 0.83 10.36
N VAL A 147 8.72 0.39 9.34
CA VAL A 147 9.60 -0.78 9.47
C VAL A 147 10.71 -0.50 10.48
N SER A 148 11.29 0.70 10.45
CA SER A 148 12.29 1.13 11.42
C SER A 148 11.73 1.23 12.85
N PHE A 149 10.48 1.67 13.00
CA PHE A 149 9.76 1.74 14.27
C PHE A 149 9.53 0.33 14.84
N CYS A 150 9.03 -0.59 14.02
CA CYS A 150 8.84 -1.99 14.39
C CYS A 150 10.15 -2.66 14.79
N HIS A 151 11.22 -2.49 14.01
CA HIS A 151 12.54 -3.04 14.35
C HIS A 151 13.09 -2.44 15.62
N HIS A 152 12.90 -1.14 15.87
CA HIS A 152 13.29 -0.49 17.11
C HIS A 152 12.59 -1.10 18.31
N MET A 153 11.27 -1.25 18.26
CA MET A 153 10.51 -1.86 19.36
C MET A 153 10.96 -3.30 19.65
N ILE A 154 11.34 -4.06 18.62
CA ILE A 154 11.78 -5.45 18.76
C ILE A 154 13.22 -5.56 19.29
N LYS A 155 14.15 -4.76 18.75
CA LYS A 155 15.59 -4.82 19.09
C LYS A 155 15.91 -4.03 20.38
N HIS A 156 15.12 -3.02 20.71
CA HIS A 156 15.32 -2.15 21.87
C HIS A 156 14.03 -2.04 22.71
N PRO A 157 13.54 -3.16 23.27
CA PRO A 157 12.29 -3.18 24.03
C PRO A 157 12.37 -2.23 25.23
N GLY A 158 11.37 -1.36 25.38
CA GLY A 158 11.28 -0.37 26.46
C GLY A 158 12.09 0.91 26.23
N VAL A 159 12.82 1.02 25.13
CA VAL A 159 13.49 2.25 24.70
C VAL A 159 12.55 3.05 23.80
N GLU A 160 12.56 4.37 23.95
CA GLU A 160 11.79 5.27 23.09
C GLU A 160 12.39 5.33 21.68
N PHE A 161 11.51 5.35 20.68
CA PHE A 161 11.91 5.54 19.29
C PHE A 161 12.62 6.89 19.12
N PRO A 162 13.79 6.97 18.45
CA PRO A 162 14.63 8.18 18.43
C PRO A 162 14.04 9.37 17.66
N PHE A 163 12.83 9.26 17.12
CA PHE A 163 12.14 10.31 16.38
C PHE A 163 10.85 10.71 17.11
N PRO A 164 10.88 11.74 17.97
CA PRO A 164 9.78 12.07 18.87
C PRO A 164 8.51 12.55 18.16
N ALA A 165 8.61 12.99 16.90
CA ALA A 165 7.45 13.34 16.08
C ALA A 165 6.55 12.13 15.76
N ILE A 166 7.09 10.91 15.84
CA ILE A 166 6.35 9.67 15.65
C ILE A 166 5.87 9.16 17.01
N GLN A 167 4.86 9.84 17.54
CA GLN A 167 4.21 9.45 18.79
C GLN A 167 2.72 9.16 18.55
N LEU A 168 2.31 7.94 18.90
CA LEU A 168 0.92 7.51 18.80
C LEU A 168 0.08 8.01 19.97
N GLN A 169 -1.19 8.30 19.70
CA GLN A 169 -2.19 8.48 20.76
C GLN A 169 -2.31 7.20 21.60
N GLU A 170 -2.62 7.32 22.89
CA GLU A 170 -2.58 6.19 23.84
C GLU A 170 -3.39 4.97 23.37
N PHE A 171 -4.58 5.20 22.79
CA PHE A 171 -5.42 4.12 22.28
C PHE A 171 -4.79 3.40 21.07
N HIS A 172 -4.16 4.14 20.15
CA HIS A 172 -3.44 3.61 19.01
C HIS A 172 -2.18 2.85 19.45
N ASP A 173 -1.41 3.41 20.39
CA ASP A 173 -0.18 2.79 20.92
C ASP A 173 -0.47 1.42 21.54
N LYS A 174 -1.49 1.33 22.42
CA LYS A 174 -1.90 0.06 23.04
C LYS A 174 -2.29 -1.00 22.00
N ARG A 175 -3.06 -0.61 20.98
CA ARG A 175 -3.49 -1.53 19.91
C ARG A 175 -2.29 -1.97 19.06
N PHE A 176 -1.41 -1.05 18.69
CA PHE A 176 -0.25 -1.32 17.87
C PHE A 176 0.75 -2.24 18.57
N ARG A 177 1.09 -1.95 19.85
CA ARG A 177 1.98 -2.80 20.66
C ARG A 177 1.50 -4.25 20.74
N ARG A 178 0.19 -4.47 20.98
CA ARG A 178 -0.40 -5.82 20.99
C ARG A 178 -0.23 -6.55 19.66
N THR A 179 -0.33 -5.83 18.54
CA THR A 179 -0.13 -6.41 17.19
C THR A 179 1.33 -6.80 16.98
N ILE A 180 2.27 -5.92 17.34
CA ILE A 180 3.71 -6.18 17.24
C ILE A 180 4.13 -7.35 18.14
N GLU A 181 3.60 -7.45 19.36
CA GLU A 181 3.87 -8.56 20.27
C GLU A 181 3.43 -9.91 19.67
N LYS A 182 2.21 -9.96 19.09
CA LYS A 182 1.70 -11.15 18.41
C LYS A 182 2.58 -11.53 17.20
N PHE A 183 2.94 -10.54 16.38
CA PHE A 183 3.79 -10.75 15.21
C PHE A 183 5.20 -11.23 15.60
N SER A 184 5.80 -10.59 16.62
CA SER A 184 7.11 -10.97 17.15
C SER A 184 7.11 -12.39 17.71
N LYS A 185 6.05 -12.78 18.43
CA LYS A 185 5.90 -14.15 18.94
C LYS A 185 5.81 -15.17 17.80
N ALA A 186 4.96 -14.92 16.80
CA ALA A 186 4.83 -15.80 15.63
C ALA A 186 6.14 -15.88 14.82
N SER A 187 6.85 -14.77 14.65
CA SER A 187 8.15 -14.72 13.97
C SER A 187 9.22 -15.51 14.73
N LYS A 188 9.30 -15.37 16.06
CA LYS A 188 10.21 -16.16 16.90
C LYS A 188 9.92 -17.65 16.82
N GLU A 189 8.65 -18.05 16.84
CA GLU A 189 8.26 -19.46 16.66
C GLU A 189 8.72 -20.01 15.29
N LYS A 190 8.59 -19.23 14.22
CA LYS A 190 9.08 -19.59 12.88
C LYS A 190 10.61 -19.64 12.79
N LEU A 191 11.31 -18.69 13.42
CA LEU A 191 12.76 -18.67 13.51
C LEU A 191 13.29 -19.92 14.23
N VAL A 192 12.69 -20.28 15.38
CA VAL A 192 13.05 -21.50 16.14
C VAL A 192 12.91 -22.76 15.28
N THR A 193 11.90 -22.85 14.41
CA THR A 193 11.77 -23.97 13.46
C THR A 193 12.79 -23.94 12.31
N ALA A 194 13.35 -22.77 11.99
CA ALA A 194 14.30 -22.57 10.88
C ALA A 194 15.78 -22.69 11.30
N VAL A 195 16.12 -22.59 12.60
CA VAL A 195 17.51 -22.64 13.14
C VAL A 195 18.21 -23.99 12.87
N ASN A 196 17.52 -25.01 12.36
CA ASN A 196 18.11 -26.29 12.00
C ASN A 196 18.69 -26.39 10.58
N ASN A 197 18.71 -25.31 9.79
CA ASN A 197 19.26 -25.33 8.44
C ASN A 197 20.34 -24.26 8.25
N ASP A 198 21.47 -24.64 7.65
CA ASP A 198 22.52 -23.76 7.11
C ASP A 198 21.94 -22.83 6.03
N GLN A 199 21.25 -21.77 6.44
CA GLN A 199 20.70 -20.78 5.53
C GLN A 199 21.83 -19.90 4.97
N PRO A 200 21.86 -19.62 3.66
CA PRO A 200 22.83 -18.70 3.09
C PRO A 200 22.65 -17.28 3.65
N PRO A 201 23.70 -16.45 3.59
CA PRO A 201 23.66 -15.11 4.14
C PRO A 201 22.51 -14.30 3.52
N PRO A 202 21.78 -13.52 4.33
CA PRO A 202 20.67 -12.71 3.84
C PRO A 202 21.15 -11.69 2.81
N CYS A 203 20.28 -11.36 1.85
CA CYS A 203 20.54 -10.27 0.92
C CYS A 203 20.82 -8.97 1.67
N ASN A 204 21.90 -8.28 1.30
CA ASN A 204 22.33 -7.02 1.90
C ASN A 204 21.47 -5.82 1.52
N PHE A 205 20.43 -6.03 0.70
CA PHE A 205 19.54 -4.98 0.20
C PHE A 205 18.09 -5.27 0.56
N GLU A 206 17.32 -4.21 0.78
CA GLU A 206 15.86 -4.26 0.86
C GLU A 206 15.27 -3.15 -0.01
N LEU A 207 14.32 -3.50 -0.87
CA LEU A 207 13.61 -2.52 -1.67
C LEU A 207 12.45 -1.97 -0.83
N PHE A 208 12.20 -0.66 -0.92
CA PHE A 208 11.06 -0.03 -0.25
C PHE A 208 10.26 0.81 -1.23
N ASN A 209 8.94 0.63 -1.25
CA ASN A 209 8.03 1.53 -1.96
C ASN A 209 7.94 2.88 -1.23
N THR A 210 9.02 3.65 -1.30
CA THR A 210 9.16 4.98 -0.70
C THR A 210 10.17 5.79 -1.51
N PHE A 211 10.45 7.00 -1.08
CA PHE A 211 11.43 7.88 -1.68
C PHE A 211 12.07 8.78 -0.61
N ARG A 212 13.34 9.15 -0.85
CA ARG A 212 14.19 9.77 0.17
C ARG A 212 13.70 11.14 0.64
N GLU A 213 13.01 11.90 -0.22
CA GLU A 213 12.45 13.20 0.16
C GLU A 213 11.41 13.12 1.27
N LEU A 214 10.67 12.02 1.37
CA LEU A 214 9.68 11.80 2.41
C LEU A 214 10.32 11.21 3.67
N GLU A 215 11.14 10.18 3.50
CA GLU A 215 11.55 9.31 4.61
C GLU A 215 13.07 9.25 4.85
N GLY A 216 13.87 10.19 4.33
CA GLY A 216 15.34 10.07 4.30
C GLY A 216 16.00 9.66 5.62
N LYS A 217 15.66 10.32 6.73
CA LYS A 217 16.20 9.97 8.06
C LYS A 217 15.74 8.59 8.56
N TYR A 218 14.54 8.16 8.17
CA TYR A 218 13.99 6.85 8.52
C TYR A 218 14.61 5.73 7.67
N ILE A 219 14.89 6.01 6.40
CA ILE A 219 15.66 5.14 5.51
C ILE A 219 17.07 4.90 6.07
N ASP A 220 17.73 5.98 6.50
CA ASP A 220 19.06 5.90 7.11
C ASP A 220 19.03 5.09 8.41
N TYR A 221 18.05 5.35 9.27
CA TYR A 221 17.88 4.60 10.51
C TYR A 221 17.53 3.13 10.28
N GLN A 222 16.61 2.83 9.35
CA GLN A 222 16.27 1.47 8.94
C GLN A 222 17.50 0.72 8.43
N SER A 223 18.39 1.40 7.70
CA SER A 223 19.59 0.75 7.17
C SER A 223 20.55 0.32 8.30
N VAL A 224 20.65 1.12 9.35
CA VAL A 224 21.47 0.81 10.54
C VAL A 224 20.81 -0.29 11.37
N ILE A 225 19.54 -0.13 11.74
CA ILE A 225 18.87 -1.07 12.64
C ILE A 225 18.51 -2.38 11.95
N GLY A 226 18.25 -2.37 10.65
CA GLY A 226 17.98 -3.56 9.84
C GLY A 226 19.25 -4.27 9.35
N GLU A 227 20.43 -3.63 9.50
CA GLU A 227 21.73 -4.14 9.03
C GLU A 227 21.73 -4.48 7.53
N LYS A 228 20.96 -3.73 6.74
CA LYS A 228 20.81 -3.89 5.29
C LYS A 228 20.69 -2.54 4.63
N ARG A 229 21.18 -2.40 3.41
CA ARG A 229 21.02 -1.16 2.64
C ARG A 229 19.59 -1.06 2.12
N VAL A 230 18.87 -0.02 2.54
CA VAL A 230 17.56 0.31 2.00
C VAL A 230 17.71 0.97 0.62
N VAL A 231 16.94 0.47 -0.35
CA VAL A 231 16.88 0.96 -1.73
C VAL A 231 15.44 1.43 -2.01
N PRO A 232 15.19 2.74 -2.05
CA PRO A 232 13.89 3.27 -2.43
C PRO A 232 13.57 2.91 -3.89
N VAL A 233 12.31 2.53 -4.15
CA VAL A 233 11.78 2.23 -5.50
C VAL A 233 10.48 2.95 -5.78
N GLY A 234 10.05 3.86 -4.89
CA GLY A 234 8.78 4.54 -4.96
C GLY A 234 8.83 5.96 -5.55
N PRO A 235 7.67 6.60 -5.73
CA PRO A 235 6.35 6.02 -5.47
C PRO A 235 5.88 5.08 -6.58
N LEU A 236 5.44 3.88 -6.21
CA LEU A 236 4.83 2.89 -7.09
C LEU A 236 3.32 3.12 -7.19
N VAL A 237 2.97 4.27 -7.76
CA VAL A 237 1.58 4.75 -7.90
C VAL A 237 1.00 4.29 -9.23
N GLN A 238 -0.25 3.82 -9.19
CA GLN A 238 -1.00 3.50 -10.40
C GLN A 238 -1.28 4.79 -11.19
N GLY A 239 -0.81 4.84 -12.44
CA GLY A 239 -1.17 5.92 -13.37
C GLY A 239 -2.65 5.92 -13.72
N VAL A 240 -3.16 7.04 -14.22
CA VAL A 240 -4.50 7.12 -14.80
C VAL A 240 -4.54 6.18 -16.02
N VAL A 241 -5.40 5.17 -15.97
CA VAL A 241 -5.68 4.29 -17.11
C VAL A 241 -6.87 4.89 -17.83
N ASP A 242 -6.72 5.17 -19.12
CA ASP A 242 -7.80 5.62 -20.02
C ASP A 242 -8.72 4.42 -20.32
N ASP A 243 -9.49 4.01 -19.33
CA ASP A 243 -10.73 3.26 -19.59
C ASP A 243 -11.85 4.30 -19.62
N GLU A 244 -12.08 4.88 -20.81
CA GLU A 244 -12.93 6.07 -21.03
C GLU A 244 -14.36 5.92 -20.50
N ASN A 245 -14.82 4.69 -20.21
CA ASN A 245 -16.21 4.39 -19.86
C ASN A 245 -16.46 3.98 -18.39
N GLU A 246 -15.45 3.62 -17.59
CA GLU A 246 -15.68 3.26 -16.17
C GLU A 246 -15.81 4.53 -15.31
N HIS A 247 -16.99 4.72 -14.69
CA HIS A 247 -17.32 5.80 -13.74
C HIS A 247 -17.19 7.24 -14.28
N SER A 248 -17.56 7.46 -15.55
CA SER A 248 -17.57 8.80 -16.16
C SER A 248 -18.44 9.82 -15.42
N GLU A 249 -19.52 9.38 -14.80
CA GLU A 249 -20.42 10.21 -13.98
C GLU A 249 -19.73 10.89 -12.79
N ILE A 250 -18.78 10.21 -12.13
CA ILE A 250 -18.02 10.77 -11.00
C ILE A 250 -17.13 11.90 -11.50
N ILE A 251 -16.50 11.72 -12.66
CA ILE A 251 -15.62 12.73 -13.26
C ILE A 251 -16.44 13.91 -13.78
N GLN A 252 -17.56 13.66 -14.46
CA GLN A 252 -18.50 14.73 -14.87
C GLN A 252 -19.04 15.52 -13.68
N TRP A 253 -19.27 14.87 -12.54
CA TRP A 253 -19.65 15.57 -11.31
C TRP A 253 -18.52 16.50 -10.82
N LEU A 254 -17.25 16.07 -10.90
CA LEU A 254 -16.08 16.89 -10.56
C LEU A 254 -15.83 18.05 -11.53
N ASP A 255 -16.10 17.85 -12.82
CA ASP A 255 -15.97 18.88 -13.86
C ASP A 255 -16.84 20.12 -13.56
N ASN A 256 -17.95 19.91 -12.84
CA ASN A 256 -18.88 20.97 -12.44
C ASN A 256 -18.48 21.67 -11.12
N LYS A 257 -17.33 21.33 -10.52
CA LYS A 257 -16.85 21.91 -9.25
C LYS A 257 -15.68 22.86 -9.48
N GLY A 258 -15.49 23.80 -8.56
CA GLY A 258 -14.34 24.71 -8.60
C GLY A 258 -13.03 23.98 -8.34
N GLU A 259 -11.92 24.56 -8.81
CA GLU A 259 -10.57 24.05 -8.54
C GLU A 259 -10.33 23.89 -7.04
N SER A 260 -9.75 22.75 -6.64
CA SER A 260 -9.44 22.41 -5.25
C SER A 260 -10.60 22.60 -4.26
N SER A 261 -11.85 22.47 -4.71
CA SER A 261 -13.05 22.71 -3.89
C SER A 261 -13.74 21.45 -3.36
N THR A 262 -13.27 20.28 -3.77
CA THR A 262 -13.86 18.97 -3.45
C THR A 262 -12.93 18.12 -2.60
N VAL A 263 -13.51 17.43 -1.61
CA VAL A 263 -12.82 16.43 -0.80
C VAL A 263 -13.18 15.04 -1.27
N PHE A 264 -12.17 14.23 -1.58
CA PHE A 264 -12.36 12.80 -1.77
C PHE A 264 -12.31 12.09 -0.41
N VAL A 265 -13.21 11.15 -0.16
CA VAL A 265 -13.31 10.42 1.12
C VAL A 265 -13.29 8.93 0.83
N SER A 266 -12.24 8.22 1.28
CA SER A 266 -12.14 6.78 1.10
C SER A 266 -11.26 6.09 2.15
N PHE A 267 -11.77 4.97 2.69
CA PHE A 267 -11.14 4.18 3.75
C PHE A 267 -10.55 2.86 3.25
N GLY A 268 -10.39 2.72 1.93
CA GLY A 268 -9.82 1.52 1.30
C GLY A 268 -10.81 0.37 1.15
N SER A 269 -10.32 -0.78 0.67
CA SER A 269 -11.15 -1.96 0.37
C SER A 269 -11.22 -3.00 1.49
N GLU A 270 -10.34 -2.89 2.49
CA GLU A 270 -10.14 -3.92 3.52
C GLU A 270 -10.66 -3.51 4.92
N TYR A 271 -11.17 -2.28 5.06
CA TYR A 271 -11.80 -1.80 6.30
C TYR A 271 -13.29 -1.53 6.04
N PHE A 272 -14.14 -2.11 6.89
CA PHE A 272 -15.58 -1.87 6.89
C PHE A 272 -15.94 -1.05 8.13
N MET A 273 -16.53 0.12 7.93
CA MET A 273 -16.85 1.05 9.01
C MET A 273 -18.04 0.57 9.84
N SER A 274 -18.03 0.88 11.14
CA SER A 274 -19.22 0.70 11.97
C SER A 274 -20.31 1.72 11.63
N LYS A 275 -21.55 1.46 12.07
CA LYS A 275 -22.65 2.41 11.89
C LYS A 275 -22.35 3.76 12.55
N GLU A 276 -21.75 3.74 13.73
CA GLU A 276 -21.35 4.93 14.47
C GLU A 276 -20.25 5.72 13.72
N GLU A 277 -19.28 5.02 13.11
CA GLU A 277 -18.25 5.68 12.29
C GLU A 277 -18.85 6.34 11.04
N ILE A 278 -19.76 5.65 10.34
CA ILE A 278 -20.51 6.20 9.20
C ILE A 278 -21.31 7.43 9.63
N GLU A 279 -21.98 7.39 10.77
CA GLU A 279 -22.77 8.52 11.29
C GLU A 279 -21.91 9.75 11.59
N GLU A 280 -20.78 9.59 12.29
CA GLU A 280 -19.88 10.71 12.60
C GLU A 280 -19.24 11.29 11.34
N ILE A 281 -18.84 10.45 10.38
CA ILE A 281 -18.27 10.92 9.10
C ILE A 281 -19.31 11.67 8.28
N ALA A 282 -20.53 11.13 8.14
CA ALA A 282 -21.61 11.77 7.42
C ALA A 282 -21.91 13.17 7.99
N HIS A 283 -22.08 13.27 9.30
CA HIS A 283 -22.33 14.57 9.93
C HIS A 283 -21.12 15.52 9.85
N GLY A 284 -19.89 15.01 9.95
CA GLY A 284 -18.70 15.83 9.74
C GLY A 284 -18.62 16.42 8.33
N LEU A 285 -18.95 15.62 7.31
CA LEU A 285 -19.03 16.09 5.93
C LEU A 285 -20.14 17.14 5.76
N GLU A 286 -21.33 16.89 6.32
CA GLU A 286 -22.44 17.84 6.30
C GLU A 286 -22.04 19.19 6.92
N LEU A 287 -21.47 19.17 8.13
CA LEU A 287 -21.04 20.34 8.91
C LEU A 287 -19.84 21.08 8.29
N SER A 288 -19.01 20.39 7.51
CA SER A 288 -17.87 21.02 6.84
C SER A 288 -18.30 21.99 5.72
N ASN A 289 -19.50 21.78 5.16
CA ASN A 289 -20.07 22.54 4.05
C ASN A 289 -19.21 22.56 2.77
N VAL A 290 -18.30 21.59 2.60
CA VAL A 290 -17.50 21.43 1.38
C VAL A 290 -18.21 20.55 0.35
N ASN A 291 -17.71 20.53 -0.89
CA ASN A 291 -18.08 19.50 -1.86
C ASN A 291 -17.35 18.20 -1.50
N PHE A 292 -17.99 17.04 -1.64
CA PHE A 292 -17.32 15.77 -1.37
C PHE A 292 -17.78 14.63 -2.27
N ILE A 293 -16.87 13.69 -2.50
CA ILE A 293 -17.17 12.35 -3.01
C ILE A 293 -16.82 11.37 -1.89
N TRP A 294 -17.78 10.57 -1.44
CA TRP A 294 -17.55 9.58 -0.39
C TRP A 294 -17.82 8.17 -0.87
N VAL A 295 -16.78 7.33 -0.84
CA VAL A 295 -16.87 5.91 -1.17
C VAL A 295 -17.19 5.13 0.09
N VAL A 296 -18.34 4.45 0.09
CA VAL A 296 -18.82 3.58 1.18
C VAL A 296 -18.78 2.12 0.71
N ARG A 297 -18.38 1.20 1.59
CA ARG A 297 -18.26 -0.22 1.28
C ARG A 297 -18.84 -1.07 2.40
N PHE A 298 -19.45 -2.18 2.01
CA PHE A 298 -19.99 -3.20 2.92
C PHE A 298 -19.36 -4.57 2.67
N PRO A 299 -19.35 -5.47 3.67
CA PRO A 299 -18.88 -6.84 3.50
C PRO A 299 -19.63 -7.57 2.38
N MET A 300 -18.93 -8.39 1.61
CA MET A 300 -19.55 -9.18 0.54
C MET A 300 -20.61 -10.13 1.10
N GLY A 301 -21.83 -10.07 0.55
CA GLY A 301 -22.96 -10.90 0.94
C GLY A 301 -23.95 -10.22 1.90
N GLU A 302 -23.61 -9.05 2.45
CA GLU A 302 -24.56 -8.20 3.15
C GLU A 302 -25.34 -7.36 2.12
N LYS A 303 -26.67 -7.49 2.11
CA LYS A 303 -27.56 -6.64 1.31
C LYS A 303 -27.93 -5.42 2.14
N VAL A 304 -27.06 -4.43 2.14
CA VAL A 304 -27.30 -3.18 2.86
C VAL A 304 -27.30 -2.06 1.83
N GLU A 305 -28.44 -1.41 1.66
CA GLU A 305 -28.54 -0.24 0.79
C GLU A 305 -27.80 0.94 1.46
N VAL A 306 -27.01 1.69 0.70
CA VAL A 306 -26.24 2.83 1.22
C VAL A 306 -27.14 3.81 1.97
N GLU A 307 -28.31 4.12 1.41
CA GLU A 307 -29.28 5.06 1.97
C GLU A 307 -29.81 4.63 3.34
N GLU A 308 -29.85 3.33 3.63
CA GLU A 308 -30.29 2.80 4.93
C GLU A 308 -29.20 2.92 6.02
N THR A 309 -27.93 3.02 5.62
CA THR A 309 -26.81 3.19 6.56
C THR A 309 -26.51 4.63 6.92
N LEU A 310 -26.86 5.55 6.03
CA LEU A 310 -26.62 6.98 6.21
C LEU A 310 -27.62 7.58 7.20
N PRO A 311 -27.27 8.70 7.88
CA PRO A 311 -28.23 9.40 8.72
C PRO A 311 -29.47 9.80 7.91
N LYS A 312 -30.65 9.65 8.51
CA LYS A 312 -31.93 9.92 7.83
C LYS A 312 -31.94 11.31 7.19
N GLY A 313 -32.22 11.38 5.89
CA GLY A 313 -32.28 12.62 5.11
C GLY A 313 -30.92 13.25 4.80
N PHE A 314 -29.81 12.54 5.02
CA PHE A 314 -28.46 13.05 4.75
C PHE A 314 -28.27 13.46 3.28
N ILE A 315 -28.66 12.60 2.33
CA ILE A 315 -28.55 12.86 0.89
C ILE A 315 -29.29 14.15 0.51
N ASP A 316 -30.51 14.35 1.02
CA ASP A 316 -31.28 15.57 0.76
C ASP A 316 -30.61 16.82 1.32
N ARG A 317 -30.02 16.74 2.53
CA ARG A 317 -29.36 17.88 3.19
C ARG A 317 -28.05 18.29 2.51
N VAL A 318 -27.31 17.33 1.96
CA VAL A 318 -26.06 17.63 1.23
C VAL A 318 -26.31 18.05 -0.22
N GLY A 319 -27.37 17.54 -0.84
CA GLY A 319 -27.78 17.88 -2.20
C GLY A 319 -26.62 17.74 -3.20
N GLU A 320 -26.51 18.70 -4.12
CA GLU A 320 -25.48 18.69 -5.18
C GLU A 320 -24.03 18.81 -4.68
N ARG A 321 -23.80 19.10 -3.39
CA ARG A 321 -22.46 19.18 -2.79
C ARG A 321 -21.87 17.80 -2.49
N GLY A 322 -22.70 16.79 -2.28
CA GLY A 322 -22.26 15.45 -1.89
C GLY A 322 -22.58 14.41 -2.94
N LEU A 323 -21.59 13.58 -3.30
CA LEU A 323 -21.78 12.37 -4.08
C LEU A 323 -21.35 11.17 -3.23
N VAL A 324 -22.29 10.27 -2.90
CA VAL A 324 -21.97 9.01 -2.21
C VAL A 324 -21.92 7.88 -3.23
N VAL A 325 -20.84 7.11 -3.22
CA VAL A 325 -20.58 6.03 -4.18
C VAL A 325 -20.43 4.73 -3.43
N GLU A 326 -21.23 3.73 -3.80
CA GLU A 326 -21.11 2.39 -3.24
C GLU A 326 -19.96 1.61 -3.90
N GLY A 327 -19.19 0.89 -3.10
CA GLY A 327 -18.22 -0.07 -3.59
C GLY A 327 -16.90 0.57 -4.00
N TRP A 328 -16.77 0.96 -5.27
CA TRP A 328 -15.47 1.38 -5.83
C TRP A 328 -15.59 2.66 -6.64
N ALA A 329 -14.53 3.48 -6.59
CA ALA A 329 -14.37 4.67 -7.40
C ALA A 329 -12.92 4.76 -7.92
N PRO A 330 -12.68 5.43 -9.07
CA PRO A 330 -11.35 5.52 -9.67
C PRO A 330 -10.47 6.53 -8.91
N GLN A 331 -9.95 6.13 -7.75
CA GLN A 331 -9.17 6.97 -6.83
C GLN A 331 -8.07 7.78 -7.54
N ALA A 332 -7.26 7.15 -8.41
CA ALA A 332 -6.22 7.85 -9.16
C ALA A 332 -6.77 8.97 -10.05
N ARG A 333 -7.92 8.76 -10.72
CA ARG A 333 -8.57 9.80 -11.55
C ARG A 333 -9.12 10.94 -10.69
N ILE A 334 -9.75 10.61 -9.56
CA ILE A 334 -10.30 11.61 -8.63
C ILE A 334 -9.18 12.46 -8.04
N LEU A 335 -8.10 11.83 -7.56
CA LEU A 335 -6.96 12.55 -6.98
C LEU A 335 -6.20 13.39 -8.02
N ALA A 336 -6.16 12.97 -9.28
CA ALA A 336 -5.56 13.74 -10.38
C ALA A 336 -6.42 14.93 -10.85
N HIS A 337 -7.70 14.96 -10.49
CA HIS A 337 -8.64 15.97 -10.97
C HIS A 337 -8.39 17.33 -10.31
N SER A 338 -8.42 18.42 -11.08
CA SER A 338 -8.14 19.79 -10.60
C SER A 338 -9.09 20.24 -9.48
N SER A 339 -10.35 19.81 -9.52
CA SER A 339 -11.35 20.08 -8.48
C SER A 339 -11.07 19.43 -7.12
N THR A 340 -10.19 18.43 -7.05
CA THR A 340 -9.90 17.73 -5.79
C THR A 340 -8.89 18.52 -4.95
N GLY A 341 -9.36 19.05 -3.83
CA GLY A 341 -8.58 19.90 -2.90
C GLY A 341 -8.09 19.20 -1.63
N GLY A 342 -8.58 17.99 -1.34
CA GLY A 342 -8.14 17.22 -0.18
C GLY A 342 -8.62 15.78 -0.22
N PHE A 343 -7.93 14.92 0.54
CA PHE A 343 -8.25 13.50 0.66
C PHE A 343 -8.44 13.10 2.12
N VAL A 344 -9.68 12.81 2.51
CA VAL A 344 -9.97 12.14 3.78
C VAL A 344 -9.64 10.67 3.63
N SER A 345 -8.59 10.25 4.34
CA SER A 345 -7.96 8.95 4.12
C SER A 345 -7.68 8.24 5.43
N HIS A 346 -7.82 6.91 5.38
CA HIS A 346 -7.32 6.01 6.40
C HIS A 346 -5.80 5.96 6.49
N CYS A 347 -5.04 6.65 5.63
CA CYS A 347 -3.57 6.67 5.66
C CYS A 347 -2.93 5.28 5.45
N GLY A 348 -3.56 4.40 4.68
CA GLY A 348 -2.87 3.25 4.10
C GLY A 348 -1.75 3.72 3.19
N TRP A 349 -0.63 2.99 3.13
CA TRP A 349 0.58 3.50 2.50
C TRP A 349 0.41 3.80 1.01
N ASN A 350 -0.26 2.92 0.26
CA ASN A 350 -0.52 3.15 -1.17
C ASN A 350 -1.37 4.40 -1.42
N SER A 351 -2.50 4.54 -0.70
CA SER A 351 -3.36 5.73 -0.79
C SER A 351 -2.62 7.01 -0.38
N THR A 352 -1.72 6.92 0.60
CA THR A 352 -0.86 8.03 1.01
C THR A 352 0.06 8.45 -0.13
N LEU A 353 0.79 7.49 -0.74
CA LEU A 353 1.67 7.77 -1.87
C LEU A 353 0.91 8.31 -3.08
N GLU A 354 -0.30 7.82 -3.37
CA GLU A 354 -1.14 8.34 -4.45
C GLU A 354 -1.53 9.80 -4.20
N SER A 355 -1.98 10.13 -2.99
CA SER A 355 -2.32 11.52 -2.62
C SER A 355 -1.13 12.46 -2.81
N LEU A 356 0.03 12.06 -2.28
CA LEU A 356 1.24 12.87 -2.36
C LEU A 356 1.75 12.97 -3.80
N PHE A 357 1.65 11.91 -4.59
CA PHE A 357 2.01 11.92 -6.00
C PHE A 357 1.18 12.90 -6.81
N TYR A 358 -0.13 13.01 -6.55
CA TYR A 358 -1.00 13.99 -7.20
C TYR A 358 -0.96 15.38 -6.56
N GLY A 359 -0.34 15.51 -5.38
CA GLY A 359 -0.19 16.79 -4.68
C GLY A 359 -1.42 17.19 -3.87
N VAL A 360 -2.24 16.22 -3.48
CA VAL A 360 -3.46 16.41 -2.70
C VAL A 360 -3.13 16.24 -1.21
N PRO A 361 -3.43 17.23 -0.35
CA PRO A 361 -3.20 17.13 1.09
C PRO A 361 -4.19 16.16 1.76
N ILE A 362 -3.78 15.60 2.90
CA ILE A 362 -4.52 14.52 3.57
C ILE A 362 -5.22 15.02 4.84
N VAL A 363 -6.51 14.70 4.96
CA VAL A 363 -7.22 14.70 6.25
C VAL A 363 -7.13 13.28 6.79
N ALA A 364 -6.27 13.07 7.79
CA ALA A 364 -5.90 11.75 8.24
C ALA A 364 -6.90 11.21 9.29
N ILE A 365 -7.56 10.12 8.97
CA ILE A 365 -8.47 9.39 9.86
C ILE A 365 -8.05 7.91 9.88
N PRO A 366 -6.93 7.55 10.54
CA PRO A 366 -6.46 6.18 10.56
C PRO A 366 -7.47 5.25 11.27
N MET A 367 -7.65 4.03 10.76
CA MET A 367 -8.67 3.08 11.21
C MET A 367 -8.08 1.80 11.83
N ASN A 368 -6.98 1.28 11.28
CA ASN A 368 -6.37 0.02 11.75
C ASN A 368 -4.88 -0.10 11.38
N LEU A 369 -4.23 -1.16 11.85
CA LEU A 369 -2.89 -1.60 11.46
C LEU A 369 -1.82 -0.51 11.68
N GLU A 370 -0.99 -0.24 10.67
CA GLU A 370 0.09 0.73 10.66
C GLU A 370 -0.34 2.16 10.34
N GLN A 371 -1.61 2.34 9.97
CA GLN A 371 -2.17 3.62 9.52
C GLN A 371 -1.94 4.80 10.49
N PRO A 372 -2.05 4.63 11.82
CA PRO A 372 -1.75 5.72 12.75
C PRO A 372 -0.31 6.23 12.66
N LEU A 373 0.66 5.35 12.40
CA LEU A 373 2.05 5.75 12.23
C LEU A 373 2.23 6.49 10.90
N ASN A 374 1.60 6.02 9.82
CA ASN A 374 1.58 6.75 8.54
C ASN A 374 1.02 8.16 8.71
N ALA A 375 -0.09 8.30 9.42
CA ALA A 375 -0.69 9.61 9.72
C ALA A 375 0.31 10.54 10.41
N LYS A 376 1.06 10.05 11.42
CA LYS A 376 2.11 10.83 12.08
C LYS A 376 3.26 11.21 11.16
N LEU A 377 3.69 10.34 10.26
CA LEU A 377 4.72 10.66 9.28
C LEU A 377 4.28 11.80 8.35
N VAL A 378 3.06 11.74 7.80
CA VAL A 378 2.61 12.78 6.86
C VAL A 378 2.21 14.09 7.55
N GLU A 379 1.77 14.02 8.81
CA GLU A 379 1.56 15.18 9.67
C GLU A 379 2.88 15.86 10.02
N GLU A 380 3.91 15.09 10.43
CA GLU A 380 5.27 15.61 10.63
C GLU A 380 5.83 16.22 9.33
N PHE A 381 5.59 15.56 8.20
CA PHE A 381 5.97 16.08 6.91
C PHE A 381 5.15 17.32 6.50
N GLY A 382 4.09 17.69 7.22
CA GLY A 382 3.32 18.93 7.03
C GLY A 382 2.41 18.94 5.80
N VAL A 383 2.00 17.76 5.33
CA VAL A 383 1.07 17.59 4.18
C VAL A 383 -0.27 16.97 4.61
N ALA A 384 -0.46 16.79 5.91
CA ALA A 384 -1.66 16.22 6.50
C ALA A 384 -2.01 16.86 7.84
N VAL A 385 -3.26 16.66 8.27
CA VAL A 385 -3.72 16.92 9.64
C VAL A 385 -4.51 15.71 10.12
N GLU A 386 -4.15 15.16 11.29
CA GLU A 386 -4.91 14.06 11.88
C GLU A 386 -6.18 14.56 12.57
N VAL A 387 -7.29 13.86 12.34
CA VAL A 387 -8.54 14.04 13.08
C VAL A 387 -8.36 13.39 14.45
N ASN A 388 -8.46 14.19 15.50
CA ASN A 388 -8.35 13.68 16.86
C ASN A 388 -9.55 12.80 17.22
N ARG A 389 -9.29 11.79 18.04
CA ARG A 389 -10.31 10.90 18.59
C ARG A 389 -10.46 11.15 20.08
N ASP A 390 -11.61 10.75 20.64
CA ASP A 390 -11.77 10.76 22.09
C ASP A 390 -10.88 9.68 22.77
N ILE A 391 -10.85 9.69 24.11
CA ILE A 391 -10.06 8.73 24.90
C ILE A 391 -10.43 7.25 24.65
N ASN A 392 -11.60 6.98 24.08
CA ASN A 392 -12.09 5.65 23.73
C ASN A 392 -11.86 5.32 22.25
N GLY A 393 -11.22 6.20 21.48
CA GLY A 393 -10.97 6.04 20.05
C GLY A 393 -12.20 6.32 19.17
N ARG A 394 -13.22 7.02 19.67
CA ARG A 394 -14.39 7.40 18.88
C ARG A 394 -14.14 8.66 18.07
N LEU A 395 -14.73 8.70 16.88
CA LEU A 395 -14.74 9.87 16.01
C LEU A 395 -15.66 10.95 16.57
N ASN A 396 -15.36 12.20 16.23
CA ASN A 396 -16.19 13.35 16.55
C ASN A 396 -16.45 14.14 15.25
N ARG A 397 -17.72 14.29 14.88
CA ARG A 397 -18.17 15.01 13.69
C ARG A 397 -17.70 16.47 13.63
N GLU A 398 -17.65 17.19 14.75
CA GLU A 398 -17.20 18.59 14.79
C GLU A 398 -15.70 18.70 14.47
N GLU A 399 -14.88 17.82 15.03
CA GLU A 399 -13.45 17.71 14.74
C GLU A 399 -13.22 17.35 13.26
N ILE A 400 -13.97 16.37 12.72
CA ILE A 400 -13.90 16.01 11.29
C ILE A 400 -14.20 17.24 10.43
N ALA A 401 -15.29 17.96 10.72
CA ALA A 401 -15.66 19.15 9.96
C ALA A 401 -14.61 20.26 10.06
N GLN A 402 -14.04 20.47 11.25
CA GLN A 402 -13.00 21.46 11.49
C GLN A 402 -11.72 21.14 10.72
N VAL A 403 -11.25 19.90 10.77
CA VAL A 403 -10.02 19.50 10.05
C VAL A 403 -10.22 19.56 8.54
N ILE A 404 -11.39 19.14 8.03
CA ILE A 404 -11.72 19.28 6.61
C ILE A 404 -11.66 20.75 6.17
N ARG A 405 -12.31 21.66 6.90
CA ARG A 405 -12.29 23.09 6.57
C ARG A 405 -10.89 23.66 6.65
N LYS A 406 -10.13 23.31 7.70
CA LYS A 406 -8.73 23.75 7.86
C LYS A 406 -7.90 23.39 6.63
N VAL A 407 -7.92 22.12 6.22
CA VAL A 407 -7.07 21.61 5.13
C VAL A 407 -7.48 22.19 3.77
N VAL A 408 -8.78 22.30 3.51
CA VAL A 408 -9.28 22.52 2.14
C VAL A 408 -9.71 23.96 1.88
N VAL A 409 -10.21 24.66 2.90
CA VAL A 409 -10.89 25.96 2.73
C VAL A 409 -10.13 27.09 3.42
N GLU A 410 -9.75 26.90 4.67
CA GLU A 410 -9.23 27.97 5.50
C GLU A 410 -7.80 28.37 5.10
N LYS A 411 -7.47 29.63 5.42
CA LYS A 411 -6.12 30.18 5.23
C LYS A 411 -5.10 29.48 6.14
N SER A 412 -5.53 28.99 7.30
CA SER A 412 -4.70 28.27 8.28
C SER A 412 -4.12 26.95 7.73
N GLY A 413 -4.69 26.37 6.68
CA GLY A 413 -4.15 25.20 5.98
C GLY A 413 -3.52 25.50 4.61
N GLU A 414 -3.34 26.77 4.25
CA GLU A 414 -2.74 27.16 2.97
C GLU A 414 -1.34 26.56 2.78
N ASP A 415 -0.50 26.59 3.81
CA ASP A 415 0.85 26.01 3.78
C ASP A 415 0.83 24.49 3.53
N ILE A 416 -0.19 23.79 4.04
CA ILE A 416 -0.35 22.34 3.86
C ILE A 416 -0.66 22.04 2.39
N ARG A 417 -1.58 22.82 1.79
CA ARG A 417 -1.94 22.69 0.35
C ARG A 417 -0.76 23.01 -0.54
N ILE A 418 -0.05 24.11 -0.28
CA ILE A 418 1.14 24.51 -1.05
C ILE A 418 2.23 23.45 -0.95
N LYS A 419 2.49 22.93 0.26
CA LYS A 419 3.51 21.90 0.47
C LYS A 419 3.16 20.61 -0.25
N ALA A 420 1.91 20.15 -0.17
CA ALA A 420 1.45 18.95 -0.88
C ALA A 420 1.59 19.12 -2.40
N LYS A 421 1.12 20.24 -2.96
CA LYS A 421 1.23 20.53 -4.41
C LYS A 421 2.67 20.55 -4.90
N ASN A 422 3.53 21.33 -4.26
CA ASN A 422 4.95 21.44 -4.60
C ASN A 422 5.66 20.08 -4.50
N PHE A 423 5.29 19.28 -3.51
CA PHE A 423 5.85 17.96 -3.31
C PHE A 423 5.43 16.98 -4.40
N GLY A 424 4.15 16.96 -4.78
CA GLY A 424 3.65 16.15 -5.89
C GLY A 424 4.32 16.51 -7.21
N GLU A 425 4.49 17.82 -7.50
CA GLU A 425 5.24 18.28 -8.66
C GLU A 425 6.70 17.79 -8.65
N LYS A 426 7.39 17.94 -7.51
CA LYS A 426 8.76 17.48 -7.34
C LYS A 426 8.90 15.97 -7.60
N ILE A 427 8.00 15.17 -7.06
CA ILE A 427 7.99 13.71 -7.24
C ILE A 427 7.80 13.35 -8.71
N ARG A 428 6.82 13.97 -9.39
CA ARG A 428 6.56 13.71 -10.81
C ARG A 428 7.73 14.12 -11.70
N MET A 429 8.38 15.25 -11.40
CA MET A 429 9.55 15.73 -12.14
C MET A 429 10.75 14.78 -12.06
N LYS A 430 10.94 14.08 -10.94
CA LYS A 430 12.01 13.08 -10.78
C LYS A 430 11.84 11.84 -11.65
N GLY A 431 10.61 11.57 -12.12
CA GLY A 431 10.32 10.41 -12.97
C GLY A 431 10.79 9.10 -12.34
N ASP A 432 11.69 8.41 -13.02
CA ASP A 432 12.15 7.06 -12.67
C ASP A 432 13.56 7.04 -12.01
N GLU A 433 14.08 8.15 -11.50
CA GLU A 433 15.43 8.22 -10.90
C GLU A 433 15.70 7.15 -9.81
N GLU A 434 14.76 6.91 -8.91
CA GLU A 434 14.92 5.87 -7.87
C GLU A 434 14.88 4.46 -8.47
N ILE A 435 14.11 4.26 -9.54
CA ILE A 435 14.10 3.01 -10.29
C ILE A 435 15.45 2.77 -10.94
N ASP A 436 16.07 3.79 -11.53
CA ASP A 436 17.38 3.66 -12.18
C ASP A 436 18.46 3.22 -11.17
N LYS A 437 18.46 3.78 -9.95
CA LYS A 437 19.35 3.31 -8.86
C LYS A 437 19.04 1.87 -8.44
N ALA A 438 17.75 1.51 -8.39
CA ALA A 438 17.36 0.15 -8.06
C ALA A 438 17.80 -0.85 -9.12
N VAL A 439 17.74 -0.49 -10.41
CA VAL A 439 18.23 -1.31 -11.52
C VAL A 439 19.70 -1.69 -11.34
N GLU A 440 20.55 -0.77 -10.90
CA GLU A 440 21.97 -1.07 -10.62
C GLU A 440 22.12 -2.17 -9.56
N VAL A 441 21.35 -2.08 -8.47
CA VAL A 441 21.35 -3.07 -7.39
C VAL A 441 20.80 -4.41 -7.88
N LEU A 442 19.71 -4.41 -8.64
CA LEU A 442 19.10 -5.63 -9.18
C LEU A 442 20.04 -6.32 -10.16
N LEU A 443 20.72 -5.58 -11.04
CA LEU A 443 21.72 -6.12 -11.96
C LEU A 443 22.92 -6.70 -11.21
N GLN A 444 23.35 -6.09 -10.10
CA GLN A 444 24.39 -6.63 -9.26
C GLN A 444 23.97 -8.00 -8.67
N LEU A 445 22.77 -8.07 -8.09
CA LEU A 445 22.24 -9.32 -7.54
C LEU A 445 22.08 -10.42 -8.60
N CYS A 446 21.61 -10.09 -9.81
CA CYS A 446 21.52 -11.06 -10.90
C CYS A 446 22.91 -11.61 -11.30
N LYS A 447 23.96 -10.77 -11.31
CA LYS A 447 25.32 -11.21 -11.63
C LYS A 447 25.89 -12.11 -10.54
N ASP A 448 25.68 -11.75 -9.27
CA ASP A 448 26.13 -12.55 -8.13
C ASP A 448 25.49 -13.95 -8.15
N SER A 449 24.20 -14.04 -8.52
CA SER A 449 23.52 -15.32 -8.73
C SER A 449 24.18 -16.21 -9.78
N LYS A 450 24.62 -15.63 -10.91
CA LYS A 450 25.28 -16.38 -12.00
C LYS A 450 26.67 -16.87 -11.61
N LEU A 451 27.36 -16.16 -10.72
CA LEU A 451 28.65 -16.60 -10.18
C LEU A 451 28.50 -17.79 -9.22
N LEU A 452 27.35 -17.95 -8.55
CA LEU A 452 27.07 -19.09 -7.67
C LEU A 452 26.67 -20.37 -8.43
N GLN A 453 26.31 -20.26 -9.71
CA GLN A 453 25.88 -21.38 -10.55
C GLN A 453 27.02 -22.00 -11.38
N ASN A 454 28.15 -21.29 -11.51
CA ASN A 454 29.38 -21.77 -12.16
C ASN A 454 30.40 -22.21 -11.11
#